data_AF-L8MW54-F1
#
_entry.id   AF-L8MW54-F1
#
_cell.length_a   1.000
_cell.length_b   1.000
_cell.length_c   1.000
_cell.angle_alpha   90.00
_cell.angle_beta   90.00
_cell.angle_gamma   90.00
#
_symmetry.space_group_name_H-M   'P 1'
#
loop_
_entity.id
_entity.type
_entity.pdbx_description
1 polymer ?
#
loop_
_entity_poly.entity_id
_entity_poly.type
_entity_poly.pdbx_seq_one_letter_code
_entity_poly.pdbx_strand_id
1 'polypeptide(L)'
;MTSEAVEEQELVLCIGDTTYLDYGKIKAKREGYGPTGNGGNGLILHSALAIAPEQGQVIGLLWQKLWNREAKAKPPQDETAAAKKQRLALARKAARQRLFKDKESYRWVEALTEVEHQVSSSTHVIHIFDREGDITEVFDQVRQLQHTGVLVRAAHDRSLDQNSERLWQNWSRNP
;
A
#
# COMPACT_ATOMS: atom_id res chain seq x y z
N MET A 1 -22.78 -5.23 -10.63
CA MET A 1 -21.31 -5.08 -10.46
C MET A 1 -21.03 -4.60 -9.03
N THR A 2 -19.84 -4.83 -8.44
CA THR A 2 -19.57 -4.39 -7.05
C THR A 2 -19.80 -2.90 -6.85
N SER A 3 -19.39 -2.06 -7.82
CA SER A 3 -19.59 -0.61 -7.79
C SER A 3 -21.07 -0.24 -7.65
N GLU A 4 -21.96 -0.84 -8.43
CA GLU A 4 -23.41 -0.61 -8.35
C GLU A 4 -23.96 -0.92 -6.94
N ALA A 5 -23.54 -2.04 -6.34
CA ALA A 5 -23.97 -2.40 -4.97
C ALA A 5 -23.38 -1.48 -3.89
N VAL A 6 -22.19 -0.92 -4.14
CA VAL A 6 -21.56 0.09 -3.27
C VAL A 6 -22.32 1.42 -3.36
N GLU A 7 -22.82 1.79 -4.55
CA GLU A 7 -23.56 3.05 -4.77
C GLU A 7 -24.94 3.10 -4.11
N GLU A 8 -25.48 1.93 -3.71
CA GLU A 8 -26.68 1.84 -2.87
C GLU A 8 -26.42 2.21 -1.40
N GLN A 9 -25.15 2.38 -1.01
CA GLN A 9 -24.74 2.74 0.34
C GLN A 9 -24.33 4.22 0.41
N GLU A 10 -24.68 4.91 1.49
CA GLU A 10 -24.16 6.26 1.75
C GLU A 10 -22.68 6.23 2.16
N LEU A 11 -22.24 5.15 2.80
CA LEU A 11 -20.90 4.96 3.34
C LEU A 11 -20.43 3.50 3.20
N VAL A 12 -19.20 3.31 2.73
CA VAL A 12 -18.55 2.00 2.63
C VAL A 12 -17.15 2.02 3.23
N LEU A 13 -16.78 0.93 3.92
CA LEU A 13 -15.41 0.68 4.34
C LEU A 13 -14.67 -0.09 3.25
N CYS A 14 -13.53 0.43 2.82
CA CYS A 14 -12.70 -0.16 1.77
C CYS A 14 -11.40 -0.70 2.37
N ILE A 15 -11.36 -2.01 2.64
CA ILE A 15 -10.23 -2.65 3.30
C ILE A 15 -9.12 -2.89 2.28
N GLY A 16 -7.97 -2.25 2.49
CA GLY A 16 -6.78 -2.39 1.65
C GLY A 16 -5.73 -3.29 2.29
N ASP A 17 -5.35 -4.37 1.61
CA ASP A 17 -4.24 -5.23 2.06
C ASP A 17 -3.51 -5.91 0.90
N THR A 18 -2.27 -6.35 1.16
CA THR A 18 -1.39 -7.00 0.20
C THR A 18 -1.12 -8.44 0.58
N THR A 19 -1.42 -9.36 -0.33
CA THR A 19 -1.11 -10.78 -0.19
C THR A 19 -0.12 -11.25 -1.26
N TYR A 20 0.48 -12.41 -1.04
CA TYR A 20 1.45 -13.02 -1.94
C TYR A 20 0.89 -14.33 -2.48
N LEU A 21 0.86 -14.45 -3.82
CA LEU A 21 0.55 -15.70 -4.50
C LEU A 21 1.86 -16.45 -4.73
N ASP A 22 2.21 -17.38 -3.85
CA ASP A 22 3.46 -18.12 -3.92
C ASP A 22 3.36 -19.37 -4.81
N TYR A 23 4.14 -19.38 -5.89
CA TYR A 23 4.24 -20.46 -6.85
C TYR A 23 5.63 -21.10 -6.84
N GLY A 24 6.41 -20.97 -5.77
CA GLY A 24 7.80 -21.45 -5.73
C GLY A 24 7.99 -22.93 -6.09
N LYS A 25 6.99 -23.77 -5.80
CA LYS A 25 6.96 -25.20 -6.14
C LYS A 25 6.64 -25.48 -7.61
N ILE A 26 6.04 -24.54 -8.33
CA ILE A 26 5.75 -24.64 -9.76
C ILE A 26 7.01 -24.24 -10.52
N LYS A 27 7.76 -25.24 -10.99
CA LYS A 27 9.02 -25.03 -11.74
C LYS A 27 8.81 -24.95 -13.25
N ALA A 28 7.73 -25.55 -13.76
CA ALA A 28 7.45 -25.64 -15.19
C ALA A 28 7.05 -24.30 -15.84
N LYS A 29 6.52 -23.35 -15.06
CA LYS A 29 6.07 -22.04 -15.53
C LYS A 29 6.48 -20.98 -14.50
N ARG A 30 7.53 -20.21 -14.84
CA ARG A 30 8.07 -19.14 -13.97
C ARG A 30 8.20 -17.79 -14.64
N GLU A 31 7.98 -17.74 -15.95
CA GLU A 31 7.91 -16.48 -16.68
C GLU A 31 6.78 -15.61 -16.10
N GLY A 32 7.08 -14.32 -15.89
CA GLY A 32 6.16 -13.38 -15.24
C GLY A 32 6.10 -13.47 -13.71
N TYR A 33 6.81 -14.40 -13.06
CA TYR A 33 6.91 -14.46 -11.60
C TYR A 33 8.15 -13.72 -11.08
N GLY A 34 8.08 -13.31 -9.82
CA GLY A 34 9.16 -12.60 -9.14
C GLY A 34 9.31 -13.02 -7.68
N PRO A 35 10.39 -12.61 -7.02
CA PRO A 35 10.61 -12.91 -5.61
C PRO A 35 9.51 -12.26 -4.75
N THR A 36 8.82 -13.06 -3.93
CA THR A 36 7.79 -12.57 -2.99
C THR A 36 8.35 -12.25 -1.60
N GLY A 37 9.60 -12.66 -1.33
CA GLY A 37 10.23 -12.57 0.00
C GLY A 37 10.41 -13.96 0.61
N ASN A 38 11.25 -14.10 1.65
CA ASN A 38 11.49 -15.37 2.37
C ASN A 38 11.77 -16.61 1.49
N GLY A 39 12.31 -16.43 0.28
CA GLY A 39 12.59 -17.51 -0.66
C GLY A 39 11.42 -17.94 -1.56
N GLY A 40 10.26 -17.31 -1.46
CA GLY A 40 9.11 -17.54 -2.33
C GLY A 40 9.26 -16.91 -3.73
N ASN A 41 8.47 -17.40 -4.69
CA ASN A 41 8.48 -16.90 -6.07
C ASN A 41 7.08 -16.96 -6.68
N GLY A 42 6.54 -15.81 -7.07
CA GLY A 42 5.20 -15.71 -7.62
C GLY A 42 4.77 -14.26 -7.85
N LEU A 43 3.57 -13.92 -7.41
CA LEU A 43 2.95 -12.61 -7.66
C LEU A 43 2.58 -11.92 -6.34
N ILE A 44 2.43 -10.61 -6.41
CA ILE A 44 1.95 -9.76 -5.32
C ILE A 44 0.59 -9.22 -5.73
N LEU A 45 -0.40 -9.35 -4.85
CA LEU A 45 -1.77 -8.92 -5.08
C LEU A 45 -2.16 -7.93 -3.99
N HIS A 46 -2.43 -6.68 -4.37
CA HIS A 46 -3.08 -5.70 -3.52
C HIS A 46 -4.56 -5.66 -3.85
N SER A 47 -5.43 -5.68 -2.83
CA SER A 47 -6.88 -5.68 -3.01
C SER A 47 -7.54 -4.61 -2.17
N ALA A 48 -8.63 -4.04 -2.70
CA ALA A 48 -9.53 -3.11 -2.06
C ALA A 48 -10.92 -3.76 -1.93
N LEU A 49 -11.26 -4.21 -0.73
CA LEU A 49 -12.49 -4.95 -0.43
C LEU A 49 -13.54 -4.03 0.22
N ALA A 50 -14.69 -3.87 -0.43
CA ALA A 50 -15.81 -3.10 0.08
C ALA A 50 -16.62 -3.89 1.11
N ILE A 51 -16.92 -3.23 2.23
CA ILE A 51 -17.69 -3.74 3.36
C ILE A 51 -18.70 -2.70 3.81
N ALA A 52 -19.94 -3.12 4.03
CA ALA A 52 -20.97 -2.29 4.65
C ALA A 52 -20.66 -2.08 6.14
N PRO A 53 -20.66 -0.84 6.65
CA PRO A 53 -20.14 -0.53 7.98
C PRO A 53 -20.98 -1.08 9.14
N GLU A 54 -22.30 -1.24 8.98
CA GLU A 54 -23.18 -1.57 10.10
C GLU A 54 -22.98 -3.01 10.62
N GLN A 55 -23.03 -4.01 9.73
CA GLN A 55 -22.92 -5.43 10.11
C GLN A 55 -21.64 -6.09 9.60
N GLY A 56 -20.75 -5.34 8.93
CA GLY A 56 -19.51 -5.89 8.37
C GLY A 56 -19.75 -6.83 7.17
N GLN A 57 -20.89 -6.68 6.49
CA GLN A 57 -21.23 -7.50 5.32
C GLN A 57 -20.29 -7.16 4.17
N VAL A 58 -19.68 -8.19 3.58
CA VAL A 58 -18.86 -8.02 2.37
C VAL A 58 -19.77 -7.71 1.19
N ILE A 59 -19.48 -6.60 0.51
CA ILE A 59 -20.15 -6.19 -0.73
C ILE A 59 -19.40 -6.79 -1.93
N GLY A 60 -18.07 -6.66 -1.95
CA GLY A 60 -17.23 -7.23 -3.00
C GLY A 60 -15.90 -6.51 -3.18
N LEU A 61 -15.14 -6.90 -4.20
CA LEU A 61 -13.88 -6.24 -4.57
C LEU A 61 -14.16 -5.01 -5.45
N LEU A 62 -13.62 -3.86 -5.06
CA LEU A 62 -13.65 -2.63 -5.84
C LEU A 62 -12.44 -2.51 -6.76
N TRP A 63 -11.26 -2.88 -6.26
CA TRP A 63 -10.03 -2.76 -7.02
C TRP A 63 -9.02 -3.83 -6.66
N GLN A 64 -8.20 -4.22 -7.63
CA GLN A 64 -7.07 -5.12 -7.42
C GLN A 64 -5.91 -4.74 -8.33
N LYS A 65 -4.69 -4.92 -7.81
CA LYS A 65 -3.46 -4.81 -8.58
C LYS A 65 -2.59 -6.03 -8.39
N LEU A 66 -2.18 -6.62 -9.51
CA LEU A 66 -1.33 -7.80 -9.58
C LEU A 66 -0.01 -7.43 -10.25
N TRP A 67 1.12 -7.73 -9.60
CA TRP A 67 2.44 -7.49 -10.17
C TRP A 67 3.48 -8.49 -9.65
N ASN A 68 4.67 -8.48 -10.25
CA ASN A 68 5.83 -9.24 -9.80
C ASN A 68 7.02 -8.30 -9.57
N ARG A 69 7.93 -8.71 -8.66
CA ARG A 69 9.21 -8.01 -8.46
C ARG A 69 10.23 -8.47 -9.48
N GLU A 70 11.14 -7.59 -9.86
CA GLU A 70 12.34 -7.99 -10.59
C GLU A 70 13.34 -8.67 -9.64
N ALA A 71 14.02 -9.70 -10.15
CA ALA A 71 15.10 -10.33 -9.42
C ALA A 71 16.27 -9.35 -9.25
N LYS A 72 16.72 -9.16 -8.01
CA LYS A 72 17.92 -8.34 -7.75
C LYS A 72 19.16 -9.08 -8.23
N ALA A 73 20.09 -8.35 -8.85
CA ALA A 73 21.40 -8.89 -9.21
C ALA A 73 22.09 -9.49 -7.97
N LYS A 74 22.67 -10.69 -8.14
CA LYS A 74 23.44 -11.34 -7.08
C LYS A 74 24.67 -10.48 -6.75
N PRO A 75 25.03 -10.33 -5.46
CA PRO A 75 26.28 -9.67 -5.12
C PRO A 75 27.49 -10.45 -5.67
N PRO A 76 28.62 -9.78 -5.94
CA PRO A 76 29.87 -10.45 -6.29
C PRO A 76 30.28 -11.47 -5.21
N GLN A 77 30.88 -12.60 -5.62
CA GLN A 77 31.27 -13.67 -4.68
C GLN A 77 32.32 -13.21 -3.65
N ASP A 78 33.30 -12.40 -4.06
CA ASP A 78 34.41 -11.94 -3.22
C ASP A 78 34.24 -10.48 -2.75
N GLU A 79 33.00 -10.03 -2.54
CA GLU A 79 32.72 -8.64 -2.14
C GLU A 79 33.22 -8.34 -0.72
N THR A 80 34.12 -7.36 -0.58
CA THR A 80 34.57 -6.87 0.73
C THR A 80 33.45 -6.12 1.47
N ALA A 81 33.55 -6.02 2.81
CA ALA A 81 32.57 -5.27 3.61
C ALA A 81 32.45 -3.79 3.20
N ALA A 82 33.56 -3.17 2.80
CA ALA A 82 33.58 -1.79 2.31
C ALA A 82 32.84 -1.64 0.97
N ALA A 83 33.12 -2.55 0.02
CA ALA A 83 32.44 -2.59 -1.27
C ALA A 83 30.92 -2.82 -1.10
N LYS A 84 30.55 -3.76 -0.22
CA LYS A 84 29.14 -4.01 0.15
C LYS A 84 28.45 -2.75 0.69
N LYS A 85 29.10 -2.03 1.60
CA LYS A 85 28.56 -0.78 2.17
C LYS A 85 28.33 0.26 1.07
N GLN A 86 29.31 0.45 0.19
CA GLN A 86 29.22 1.39 -0.93
C GLN A 86 28.10 1.03 -1.91
N ARG A 87 28.03 -0.24 -2.34
CA ARG A 87 26.97 -0.74 -3.23
C ARG A 87 25.58 -0.54 -2.64
N LEU A 88 25.37 -0.88 -1.36
CA LEU A 88 24.09 -0.68 -0.70
C LEU A 88 23.74 0.80 -0.53
N ALA A 89 24.73 1.68 -0.32
CA ALA A 89 24.49 3.13 -0.28
C ALA A 89 24.05 3.69 -1.63
N LEU A 90 24.71 3.27 -2.73
CA LEU A 90 24.33 3.62 -4.10
C LEU A 90 22.92 3.12 -4.44
N ALA A 91 22.62 1.86 -4.12
CA ALA A 91 21.29 1.28 -4.33
C ALA A 91 20.19 2.03 -3.55
N ARG A 92 20.45 2.43 -2.30
CA ARG A 92 19.52 3.24 -1.51
C ARG A 92 19.34 4.65 -2.10
N LYS A 93 20.41 5.27 -2.60
CA LYS A 93 20.33 6.58 -3.25
C LYS A 93 19.47 6.51 -4.51
N ALA A 94 19.72 5.54 -5.39
CA ALA A 94 18.92 5.30 -6.59
C ALA A 94 17.45 5.01 -6.23
N ALA A 95 17.21 4.18 -5.20
CA ALA A 95 15.85 3.87 -4.75
C ALA A 95 15.07 5.10 -4.26
N ARG A 96 15.74 6.06 -3.60
CA ARG A 96 15.13 7.32 -3.16
C ARG A 96 14.82 8.28 -4.30
N GLN A 97 15.62 8.25 -5.37
CA GLN A 97 15.44 9.10 -6.55
C GLN A 97 14.31 8.64 -7.48
N ARG A 98 13.81 7.41 -7.33
CA ARG A 98 12.65 6.93 -8.09
C ARG A 98 11.43 7.82 -7.82
N LEU A 99 10.67 8.09 -8.87
CA LEU A 99 9.37 8.73 -8.75
C LEU A 99 8.49 7.90 -7.83
N PHE A 100 7.63 8.56 -7.05
CA PHE A 100 6.80 7.86 -6.08
C PHE A 100 5.91 6.80 -6.75
N LYS A 101 5.33 7.11 -7.91
CA LYS A 101 4.52 6.19 -8.72
C LYS A 101 5.22 4.86 -9.11
N ASP A 102 6.55 4.86 -9.15
CA ASP A 102 7.35 3.67 -9.51
C ASP A 102 7.75 2.84 -8.27
N LYS A 103 7.33 3.25 -7.06
CA LYS A 103 7.57 2.53 -5.80
C LYS A 103 6.39 1.63 -5.49
N GLU A 104 6.63 0.47 -4.90
CA GLU A 104 5.56 -0.45 -4.47
C GLU A 104 4.60 0.17 -3.44
N SER A 105 5.05 1.17 -2.67
CA SER A 105 4.20 1.94 -1.75
C SER A 105 3.12 2.76 -2.46
N TYR A 106 3.26 3.03 -3.77
CA TYR A 106 2.26 3.75 -4.54
C TYR A 106 0.92 3.03 -4.62
N ARG A 107 0.90 1.70 -4.46
CA ARG A 107 -0.32 0.88 -4.50
C ARG A 107 -1.46 1.42 -3.62
N TRP A 108 -1.13 2.02 -2.48
CA TRP A 108 -2.11 2.62 -1.57
C TRP A 108 -2.78 3.85 -2.18
N VAL A 109 -1.97 4.76 -2.74
CA VAL A 109 -2.44 5.98 -3.41
C VAL A 109 -3.19 5.64 -4.69
N GLU A 110 -2.69 4.67 -5.45
CA GLU A 110 -3.35 4.18 -6.65
C GLU A 110 -4.73 3.59 -6.33
N ALA A 111 -4.86 2.78 -5.27
CA ALA A 111 -6.16 2.25 -4.85
C ALA A 111 -7.15 3.38 -4.48
N LEU A 112 -6.70 4.43 -3.78
CA LEU A 112 -7.55 5.58 -3.43
C LEU A 112 -8.06 6.28 -4.70
N THR A 113 -7.15 6.60 -5.63
CA THR A 113 -7.49 7.32 -6.86
C THR A 113 -8.40 6.49 -7.77
N GLU A 114 -8.09 5.22 -7.98
CA GLU A 114 -8.88 4.36 -8.86
C GLU A 114 -10.28 4.11 -8.28
N VAL A 115 -10.41 3.92 -6.97
CA VAL A 115 -11.72 3.72 -6.34
C VAL A 115 -12.57 4.99 -6.34
N GLU A 116 -11.99 6.16 -6.08
CA GLU A 116 -12.68 7.47 -6.21
C GLU A 116 -13.32 7.63 -7.60
N HIS A 117 -12.60 7.26 -8.66
CA HIS A 117 -13.09 7.38 -10.03
C HIS A 117 -14.16 6.34 -10.40
N GLN A 118 -14.17 5.19 -9.73
CA GLN A 118 -15.09 4.08 -10.02
C GLN A 118 -16.40 4.15 -9.25
N VAL A 119 -16.41 4.83 -8.10
CA VAL A 119 -17.58 4.94 -7.22
C VAL A 119 -18.18 6.33 -7.33
N SER A 120 -19.49 6.40 -7.54
CA SER A 120 -20.24 7.67 -7.51
C SER A 120 -19.95 8.49 -6.25
N SER A 121 -19.86 9.81 -6.43
CA SER A 121 -19.65 10.76 -5.33
C SER A 121 -20.82 10.84 -4.33
N SER A 122 -21.93 10.14 -4.60
CA SER A 122 -23.02 9.95 -3.64
C SER A 122 -22.62 9.03 -2.47
N THR A 123 -21.60 8.19 -2.65
CA THR A 123 -21.13 7.24 -1.64
C THR A 123 -19.79 7.68 -1.09
N HIS A 124 -19.69 7.81 0.22
CA HIS A 124 -18.42 8.05 0.89
C HIS A 124 -17.65 6.74 1.05
N VAL A 125 -16.37 6.74 0.67
CA VAL A 125 -15.51 5.55 0.78
C VAL A 125 -14.41 5.82 1.80
N ILE A 126 -14.40 5.08 2.91
CA ILE A 126 -13.33 5.16 3.91
C ILE A 126 -12.38 3.98 3.72
N HIS A 127 -11.18 4.25 3.25
CA HIS A 127 -10.14 3.24 3.12
C HIS A 127 -9.53 2.89 4.49
N ILE A 128 -9.45 1.61 4.80
CA ILE A 128 -8.90 1.10 6.06
C ILE A 128 -7.57 0.42 5.76
N PHE A 129 -6.47 0.99 6.26
CA PHE A 129 -5.12 0.49 6.05
C PHE A 129 -4.41 0.16 7.36
N ASP A 130 -3.51 -0.81 7.30
CA ASP A 130 -2.63 -1.16 8.40
C ASP A 130 -1.44 -0.18 8.51
N ARG A 131 -0.39 -0.60 9.24
CA ARG A 131 0.81 0.22 9.46
C ARG A 131 1.61 0.49 8.18
N GLU A 132 1.51 -0.35 7.15
CA GLU A 132 2.21 -0.10 5.89
C GLU A 132 1.58 1.02 5.08
N GLY A 133 0.31 1.34 5.34
CA GLY A 133 -0.39 2.49 4.76
C GLY A 133 -0.06 3.83 5.43
N ASP A 134 0.69 3.84 6.55
CA ASP A 134 1.12 5.06 7.24
C ASP A 134 2.25 5.77 6.47
N ILE A 135 1.93 6.28 5.29
CA ILE A 135 2.82 7.04 4.42
C ILE A 135 2.25 8.43 4.15
N THR A 136 3.10 9.46 4.06
CA THR A 136 2.67 10.85 3.93
C THR A 136 1.83 11.05 2.66
N GLU A 137 2.20 10.38 1.57
CA GLU A 137 1.54 10.48 0.28
C GLU A 137 0.07 10.01 0.31
N VAL A 138 -0.31 9.08 1.20
CA VAL A 138 -1.72 8.67 1.40
C VAL A 138 -2.54 9.83 1.97
N PHE A 139 -2.03 10.49 3.00
CA PHE A 139 -2.68 11.65 3.59
C PHE A 139 -2.68 12.86 2.66
N ASP A 140 -1.66 13.02 1.83
CA ASP A 140 -1.61 14.08 0.82
C ASP A 140 -2.62 13.84 -0.29
N GLN A 141 -2.76 12.59 -0.74
CA GLN A 141 -3.72 12.22 -1.78
C GLN A 141 -5.15 12.40 -1.30
N VAL A 142 -5.51 11.90 -0.11
CA VAL A 142 -6.91 11.95 0.37
C VAL A 142 -7.44 13.40 0.46
N ARG A 143 -6.57 14.37 0.75
CA ARG A 143 -6.94 15.80 0.77
C ARG A 143 -7.31 16.38 -0.61
N GLN A 144 -7.01 15.66 -1.69
CA GLN A 144 -7.34 16.06 -3.06
C GLN A 144 -8.60 15.35 -3.58
N LEU A 145 -9.09 14.34 -2.88
CA LEU A 145 -10.28 13.57 -3.22
C LEU A 145 -11.53 14.22 -2.60
N GLN A 146 -12.70 13.95 -3.17
CA GLN A 146 -13.96 14.61 -2.81
C GLN A 146 -14.80 13.76 -1.86
N HIS A 147 -14.89 12.46 -2.09
CA HIS A 147 -15.74 11.53 -1.31
C HIS A 147 -14.95 10.35 -0.71
N THR A 148 -13.62 10.44 -0.71
CA THR A 148 -12.74 9.42 -0.12
C THR A 148 -12.12 9.90 1.20
N GLY A 149 -12.13 9.02 2.20
CA GLY A 149 -11.46 9.17 3.49
C GLY A 149 -10.49 8.01 3.78
N VAL A 150 -9.70 8.14 4.84
CA VAL A 150 -8.77 7.08 5.30
C VAL A 150 -8.80 6.90 6.81
N LEU A 151 -8.71 5.65 7.27
CA LEU A 151 -8.32 5.26 8.61
C LEU A 151 -7.06 4.40 8.51
N VAL A 152 -5.95 4.88 9.08
CA VAL A 152 -4.65 4.22 8.97
C VAL A 152 -4.09 3.96 10.36
N ARG A 153 -3.60 2.75 10.61
CA ARG A 153 -2.92 2.45 11.87
C ARG A 153 -1.56 3.14 11.91
N ALA A 154 -1.36 4.05 12.87
CA ALA A 154 -0.08 4.75 13.02
C ALA A 154 1.11 3.78 13.25
N ALA A 155 2.19 4.05 12.52
CA ALA A 155 3.48 3.38 12.55
C ALA A 155 4.64 4.35 12.88
N HIS A 156 4.47 5.64 12.59
CA HIS A 156 5.48 6.67 12.78
C HIS A 156 5.09 7.70 13.84
N ASP A 157 6.07 8.13 14.65
CA ASP A 157 5.92 9.25 15.58
C ASP A 157 6.11 10.59 14.85
N ARG A 158 5.06 10.97 14.12
CA ARG A 158 5.04 12.13 13.22
C ARG A 158 5.12 13.44 14.02
N SER A 159 5.72 14.45 13.40
CA SER A 159 5.63 15.84 13.88
C SER A 159 4.24 16.38 13.57
N LEU A 160 3.57 16.97 14.56
CA LEU A 160 2.24 17.55 14.40
C LEU A 160 2.29 19.03 14.04
N ASP A 161 3.35 19.72 14.45
CA ASP A 161 3.49 21.16 14.28
C ASP A 161 4.93 21.57 13.95
N GLN A 162 5.14 22.90 13.82
CA GLN A 162 6.45 23.50 13.58
C GLN A 162 7.38 23.42 14.79
N ASN A 163 6.83 23.20 15.99
CA ASN A 163 7.59 23.07 17.24
C ASN A 163 8.06 21.63 17.47
N SER A 164 7.84 20.72 16.51
CA SER A 164 8.17 19.31 16.62
C SER A 164 7.44 18.57 17.74
N GLU A 165 6.22 19.00 18.09
CA GLU A 165 5.36 18.19 18.95
C GLU A 165 5.09 16.83 18.28
N ARG A 166 5.25 15.76 19.04
CA ARG A 166 5.20 14.38 18.55
C ARG A 166 3.83 13.76 18.74
N LEU A 167 3.36 13.03 17.72
CA LEU A 167 2.06 12.36 17.68
C LEU A 167 1.77 11.57 18.97
N TRP A 168 2.68 10.71 19.39
CA TRP A 168 2.43 9.84 20.55
C TRP A 168 2.44 10.61 21.87
N GLN A 169 3.26 11.65 21.96
CA GLN A 169 3.31 12.51 23.15
C GLN A 169 2.02 13.34 23.27
N ASN A 170 1.56 13.93 22.16
CA ASN A 170 0.31 14.68 22.11
C ASN A 170 -0.90 13.80 22.46
N TRP A 171 -0.97 12.58 21.88
CA TRP A 171 -2.02 11.60 22.19
C TRP A 171 -2.04 11.22 23.67
N SER A 172 -0.87 11.01 24.28
CA SER A 172 -0.79 10.66 25.70
C SER A 172 -1.26 11.78 26.64
N ARG A 173 -1.21 13.04 26.19
CA ARG A 173 -1.69 14.21 26.95
C ARG A 173 -3.19 14.45 26.75
N ASN A 174 -3.74 14.05 25.62
CA ASN A 174 -5.14 14.21 25.24
C ASN A 174 -5.74 12.84 24.88
N PRO A 175 -6.00 11.98 25.89
CA PRO A 175 -6.48 10.62 25.66
C PRO A 175 -7.88 10.56 25.05
#